data_AF-A0A150FR15-F1
#
_entry.id   AF-A0A150FR15-F1
#
_cell.length_a   1.000
_cell.length_b   1.000
_cell.length_c   1.000
_cell.angle_alpha   90.00
_cell.angle_beta   90.00
_cell.angle_gamma   90.00
#
_symmetry.space_group_name_H-M   'P 1'
#
loop_
_entity.id
_entity.type
_entity.pdbx_description
1 polymer ?
#
loop_
_entity_poly.entity_id
_entity_poly.type
_entity_poly.pdbx_seq_one_letter_code
_entity_poly.pdbx_strand_id
1 'polypeptide(L)' 'MIKTYKVKLLPNNKQRTKLFECASVARWAYNFALATQQENYKNGGKFLGDCELRKRLTELKNKKNTHGLMTIQII' A
#
# COMPACT_ATOMS: atom_id res chain seq x y z
N MET A 1 27.48 23.28 18.19
CA MET A 1 27.89 21.99 17.59
C MET A 1 26.73 21.01 17.72
N ILE A 2 26.08 20.61 16.62
CA ILE A 2 24.94 19.68 16.65
C ILE A 2 25.48 18.25 16.70
N LYS A 3 25.09 17.48 17.73
CA LYS A 3 25.41 16.04 17.85
C LYS A 3 24.24 15.23 17.30
N THR A 4 24.51 14.28 16.42
CA THR A 4 23.50 13.35 15.87
C THR A 4 23.74 11.95 16.40
N TYR A 5 22.66 11.27 16.77
CA TYR A 5 22.67 9.87 17.17
C TYR A 5 22.25 8.98 16.01
N LYS A 6 23.04 7.94 15.74
CA LYS A 6 22.70 6.89 14.77
C LYS A 6 22.28 5.64 15.54
N VAL A 7 20.99 5.34 15.51
CA VAL A 7 20.42 4.14 16.15
C VAL A 7 20.10 3.11 15.07
N LYS A 8 20.50 1.85 15.31
CA LYS A 8 20.16 0.70 14.45
C LYS A 8 19.29 -0.27 15.25
N LEU A 9 18.15 -0.65 14.68
CA LEU A 9 17.32 -1.72 15.22
C LEU A 9 17.96 -3.08 14.91
N LEU A 10 17.96 -3.98 15.90
CA LEU A 10 18.38 -5.38 15.76
C LEU A 10 17.16 -6.31 15.94
N PRO A 11 16.26 -6.36 14.94
CA PRO A 11 15.04 -7.16 15.04
C PRO A 11 15.36 -8.66 15.00
N ASN A 12 14.66 -9.44 15.82
CA ASN A 12 14.69 -10.89 15.75
C ASN A 12 13.97 -11.42 14.50
N ASN A 13 14.07 -12.73 14.22
CA ASN A 13 13.49 -13.33 13.02
C ASN A 13 11.98 -13.06 12.88
N LYS A 14 11.20 -13.15 13.97
CA LYS A 14 9.75 -12.87 13.95
C LYS A 14 9.46 -11.40 13.63
N GLN A 15 10.24 -10.48 14.20
CA GLN A 15 10.10 -9.04 13.95
C GLN A 15 10.50 -8.67 12.52
N ARG A 16 11.55 -9.29 11.96
CA ARG A 16 11.96 -9.08 10.57
C ARG A 16 10.86 -9.46 9.61
N THR A 17 10.23 -10.62 9.78
CA THR A 17 9.11 -11.05 8.93
C THR A 17 7.98 -10.03 8.95
N LYS A 18 7.54 -9.60 10.14
CA LYS A 18 6.50 -8.56 10.28
C LYS A 18 6.91 -7.23 9.63
N LEU A 19 8.17 -6.81 9.77
CA LEU A 19 8.68 -5.60 9.13
C LEU A 19 8.59 -5.71 7.60
N PHE A 20 8.96 -6.85 7.03
CA PHE A 20 8.85 -7.08 5.58
C PHE A 20 7.41 -7.14 5.10
N GLU A 21 6.50 -7.77 5.85
CA GLU A 21 5.07 -7.77 5.54
C GLU A 21 4.52 -6.33 5.51
N CYS A 22 4.78 -5.54 6.56
CA CYS A 22 4.35 -4.15 6.61
C CYS A 22 4.96 -3.30 5.49
N ALA A 23 6.25 -3.45 5.21
CA ALA A 23 6.92 -2.74 4.12
C ALA A 23 6.37 -3.11 2.74
N SER A 24 6.03 -4.39 2.54
CA SER A 24 5.45 -4.87 1.29
C SER A 24 4.04 -4.34 1.08
N VAL A 25 3.22 -4.30 2.13
CA VAL A 25 1.87 -3.70 2.07
C VAL A 25 1.95 -2.20 1.78
N ALA A 26 2.86 -1.49 2.44
CA ALA A 26 3.08 -0.06 2.18
C ALA A 26 3.53 0.21 0.74
N ARG A 27 4.44 -0.61 0.21
CA ARG A 27 4.89 -0.53 -1.18
C ARG A 27 3.75 -0.79 -2.17
N TRP A 28 2.93 -1.79 -1.89
CA TRP A 28 1.75 -2.08 -2.72
C TRP A 28 0.77 -0.92 -2.72
N ALA A 29 0.45 -0.35 -1.55
CA ALA A 29 -0.47 0.79 -1.43
C ALA A 29 0.05 2.02 -2.19
N TYR A 30 1.35 2.29 -2.12
CA TYR A 30 1.98 3.37 -2.88
C TYR A 30 1.84 3.15 -4.40
N ASN A 31 2.19 1.95 -4.89
CA ASN A 31 2.08 1.63 -6.30
C ASN A 31 0.63 1.68 -6.80
N PHE A 32 -0.33 1.24 -5.98
CA PHE A 32 -1.75 1.33 -6.28
C PHE A 32 -2.20 2.79 -6.46
N ALA A 33 -1.85 3.66 -5.50
CA ALA A 33 -2.18 5.08 -5.58
C ALA A 33 -1.56 5.73 -6.83
N LEU A 34 -0.28 5.44 -7.12
CA LEU A 34 0.41 5.96 -8.29
C LEU A 34 -0.25 5.51 -9.60
N ALA A 35 -0.55 4.22 -9.76
CA ALA A 35 -1.21 3.69 -10.95
C ALA A 35 -2.59 4.32 -11.16
N THR A 36 -3.39 4.41 -10.10
CA THR A 36 -4.73 5.03 -10.13
C THR A 36 -4.64 6.49 -10.55
N GLN A 37 -3.64 7.21 -10.03
CA GLN A 37 -3.41 8.60 -10.37
C GLN A 37 -2.98 8.78 -11.82
N GLN A 38 -2.11 7.89 -12.33
CA GLN A 38 -1.68 7.89 -13.72
C GLN A 38 -2.83 7.62 -14.68
N GLU A 39 -3.68 6.63 -14.39
CA GLU A 39 -4.89 6.36 -15.18
C GLU A 39 -5.84 7.55 -15.18
N ASN A 40 -6.07 8.15 -14.01
CA ASN A 40 -6.94 9.31 -13.88
C ASN A 40 -6.40 10.52 -14.65
N TYR A 41 -5.08 10.75 -14.61
CA TYR A 41 -4.43 11.79 -15.40
C TYR A 41 -4.54 11.54 -16.91
N LYS A 42 -4.34 10.28 -17.36
CA LYS A 42 -4.53 9.89 -18.77
C LYS A 42 -5.96 10.16 -19.26
N ASN A 43 -6.95 10.01 -18.37
CA ASN A 43 -8.35 10.29 -18.66
C ASN A 43 -8.72 11.78 -18.54
N GLY A 44 -7.73 12.67 -18.38
CA GLY A 44 -7.95 14.13 -18.25
C GLY A 44 -8.53 14.55 -16.90
N GLY A 45 -8.49 13.67 -15.89
CA GLY A 45 -9.01 13.91 -14.56
C GLY A 45 -8.10 14.78 -13.69
N LYS A 46 -8.70 15.45 -12.70
CA LYS A 46 -7.98 16.23 -11.68
C LYS A 46 -7.32 15.33 -10.64
N PHE A 47 -6.41 15.88 -9.84
CA PHE A 47 -5.71 15.12 -8.80
C PHE A 47 -6.69 14.49 -7.79
N LEU A 48 -6.57 13.19 -7.54
CA LEU A 48 -7.42 12.46 -6.59
C LEU A 48 -6.89 12.68 -5.16
N GLY A 49 -7.77 13.10 -4.25
CA GLY A 49 -7.44 13.24 -2.84
C GLY A 49 -7.39 11.91 -2.09
N ASP A 50 -6.82 11.91 -0.87
CA ASP A 50 -6.73 10.72 0.00
C ASP A 50 -8.09 10.05 0.23
N CYS A 51 -9.13 10.85 0.50
CA CYS A 51 -10.50 10.35 0.71
C CYS A 51 -11.02 9.56 -0.49
N GLU A 52 -10.75 9.99 -1.72
CA GLU A 52 -11.20 9.30 -2.92
C GLU A 52 -10.41 8.01 -3.17
N LEU A 53 -9.10 8.05 -2.98
CA LEU A 53 -8.24 6.86 -3.08
C LEU A 53 -8.67 5.78 -2.08
N ARG A 54 -9.02 6.16 -0.85
CA ARG A 54 -9.51 5.23 0.19
C ARG A 54 -10.89 4.66 -0.12
N LYS A 55 -11.79 5.46 -0.69
CA LYS A 55 -13.09 4.96 -1.17
C LYS A 55 -12.91 3.91 -2.27
N ARG A 56 -12.10 4.20 -3.29
CA ARG A 56 -11.78 3.24 -4.37
C ARG A 56 -11.14 1.97 -3.82
N LEU A 57 -10.26 2.09 -2.84
CA LEU A 57 -9.62 0.94 -2.19
C LEU A 57 -10.66 0.08 -1.43
N THR A 58 -11.63 0.71 -0.77
CA THR A 58 -12.73 0.02 -0.09
C THR A 58 -13.66 -0.69 -1.08
N GLU A 59 -13.99 -0.04 -2.20
CA GLU A 59 -14.76 -0.65 -3.30
C GLU A 59 -14.03 -1.84 -3.91
N LEU A 60 -12.72 -1.71 -4.14
CA LEU A 60 -11.87 -2.81 -4.63
C LEU A 60 -11.83 -3.98 -3.65
N LYS A 61 -11.74 -3.70 -2.35
CA LYS A 61 -11.82 -4.72 -1.30
C LYS A 61 -13.17 -5.40 -1.32
N ASN A 62 -14.26 -4.65 -1.41
CA ASN A 62 -15.62 -5.20 -1.48
C ASN A 62 -15.81 -6.05 -2.74
N LYS A 63 -15.31 -5.60 -3.90
CA LYS A 63 -15.35 -6.35 -5.16
C LYS A 63 -14.56 -7.66 -5.07
N LYS A 64 -13.36 -7.63 -4.47
CA LYS A 64 -12.56 -8.85 -4.22
C LYS A 64 -13.23 -9.79 -3.22
N ASN A 65 -13.88 -9.25 -2.19
CA ASN A 65 -14.60 -10.04 -1.18
C ASN A 65 -15.90 -10.63 -1.73
N THR A 66 -16.61 -9.95 -2.63
CA THR A 66 -17.75 -10.52 -3.39
C THR A 66 -17.28 -11.57 -4.39
N HIS A 67 -16.01 -11.53 -4.81
CA HIS A 67 -15.32 -12.61 -5.52
C HIS A 67 -14.69 -13.65 -4.55
N GLY A 68 -15.19 -13.78 -3.32
CA GLY A 68 -14.75 -14.71 -2.26
C GLY A 68 -14.80 -16.21 -2.59
N LEU A 69 -14.75 -16.58 -3.86
CA LEU A 69 -14.53 -17.95 -4.37
C LEU A 69 -13.21 -18.10 -5.16
N MET A 70 -12.42 -17.04 -5.37
CA MET A 70 -11.12 -17.13 -6.07
C MET A 70 -9.95 -16.63 -5.21
N THR A 71 -9.98 -16.97 -3.92
CA THR A 71 -8.84 -16.75 -3.02
C THR A 71 -7.72 -17.73 -3.34
N ILE A 72 -6.50 -17.21 -3.31
CA ILE A 72 -5.18 -17.87 -3.41
C ILE A 72 -4.57 -17.82 -4.81
N GLN A 73 -4.11 -16.63 -5.21
CA GLN A 73 -2.92 -16.56 -6.07
C GLN A 73 -2.16 -15.25 -5.90
N ILE A 74 -1.85 -14.88 -4.66
CA ILE A 74 -0.71 -14.00 -4.35
C ILE A 74 -0.10 -14.53 -3.05
N ILE A 75 0.53 -15.71 -3.17
CA ILE A 75 1.74 -16.03 -2.40
C ILE A 75 2.91 -15.68 -3.31
#